data_AF-A0A3A5HAW9-F1
#
_entry.id   AF-A0A3A5HAW9-F1
#
_cell.length_a   1.000
_cell.length_b   1.000
_cell.length_c   1.000
_cell.angle_alpha   90.00
_cell.angle_beta   90.00
_cell.angle_gamma   90.00
#
_symmetry.space_group_name_H-M   'P 1'
#
loop_
_entity.id
_entity.type
_entity.pdbx_description
1 polymer ?
#
loop_
_entity_poly.entity_id
_entity_poly.type
_entity_poly.pdbx_seq_one_letter_code
_entity_poly.pdbx_strand_id
1 'polypeptide(L)'
;MTSLEQLELARDDGLLRATAEANGVCVRPVLQELIDTKTGVARTVAIPCGATRESKCPPCAAKARRLRIQQCREGWHREDEPEFDASEDQTEDTEESDDVEPEDPEEVTRRVRSTRRRQDVADLPRLQMTERTVGRAMMSPSGKTYRPSMFLTFTLPSYGRVRADGTPLDPDTYRYRQAALDAMHFPRLVDRLWQNLRRCAGFKVQYFSAVEEQKRLAPHLHAAVRGVIPRSVVLQVVAATYHQVWWPPCDEPVYTTRFPEWNEQLETYVCPWSGAPLQTWQQAMDELDAELEANPAKQPAHVLRFGKQADYKWLVADSVRTDKVLGYVTKYLTKSIADTYDPDSISGRQRAHVDRLMHEVRWLPCSPECANWLRFGIQPKDAVAGLEPGACSRAAHDPENLGFGGRRVLVSRQWTGKTLDEHRADRAAVVRQVLEEAGVDPESIPTLNRCSADVEEGRFRWEPVNPRDISSGLWRVAVLASLREAQARRQQYLEAKRAGPRSATQARQTAPAA
;
A
#
# COMPACT_ATOMS: atom_id res chain seq x y z
N MET A 1 3.78 36.65 7.59
CA MET A 1 2.48 37.05 7.04
C MET A 1 2.00 38.30 7.75
N THR A 2 1.55 39.29 7.00
CA THR A 2 0.90 40.48 7.58
C THR A 2 -0.50 40.12 8.10
N SER A 3 -1.07 40.97 8.96
CA SER A 3 -2.45 40.78 9.46
C SER A 3 -3.50 40.84 8.34
N LEU A 4 -3.23 41.61 7.27
CA LEU A 4 -4.10 41.71 6.09
C LEU A 4 -4.10 40.43 5.26
N GLU A 5 -2.93 39.84 4.99
CA GLU A 5 -2.82 38.54 4.29
C GLU A 5 -3.55 37.43 5.06
N GLN A 6 -3.53 37.47 6.40
CA GLN A 6 -4.26 36.50 7.23
C GLN A 6 -5.78 36.68 7.15
N LEU A 7 -6.27 37.91 7.04
CA LEU A 7 -7.69 38.22 6.90
C LEU A 7 -8.24 37.82 5.52
N GLU A 8 -7.44 37.98 4.46
CA GLU A 8 -7.79 37.51 3.12
C GLU A 8 -7.81 35.98 3.05
N LEU A 9 -6.79 35.32 3.62
CA LEU A 9 -6.72 33.86 3.69
C LEU A 9 -7.84 33.23 4.52
N ALA A 10 -8.34 33.95 5.53
CA ALA A 10 -9.47 33.51 6.36
C ALA A 10 -10.84 33.65 5.67
N ARG A 11 -10.93 34.24 4.47
CA ARG A 11 -12.19 34.45 3.76
C ARG A 11 -12.43 33.44 2.63
N ASP A 12 -11.37 32.86 2.06
CA ASP A 12 -11.41 31.96 0.91
C ASP A 12 -10.80 30.58 1.23
N ASP A 13 -11.63 29.52 1.14
CA ASP A 13 -11.20 28.14 1.39
C ASP A 13 -10.19 27.64 0.34
N GLY A 14 -10.35 28.04 -0.92
CA GLY A 14 -9.47 27.65 -2.01
C GLY A 14 -8.08 28.24 -1.84
N LEU A 15 -7.99 29.53 -1.52
CA LEU A 15 -6.72 30.20 -1.25
C LEU A 15 -6.03 29.65 -0.01
N LEU A 16 -6.77 29.36 1.06
CA LEU A 16 -6.23 28.75 2.28
C LEU A 16 -5.70 27.33 2.01
N ARG A 17 -6.40 26.52 1.20
CA ARG A 17 -5.92 25.20 0.77
C ARG A 17 -4.62 25.31 -0.02
N ALA A 18 -4.56 26.18 -1.04
CA ALA A 18 -3.37 26.38 -1.85
C ALA A 18 -2.17 26.85 -1.00
N THR A 19 -2.41 27.75 -0.04
CA THR A 19 -1.37 28.24 0.87
C THR A 19 -0.90 27.17 1.85
N ALA A 20 -1.83 26.38 2.42
CA ALA A 20 -1.50 25.23 3.25
C ALA A 20 -0.65 24.21 2.48
N GLU A 21 -1.03 23.92 1.23
CA GLU A 21 -0.28 23.04 0.35
C GLU A 21 1.15 23.54 0.07
N ALA A 22 1.30 24.80 -0.34
CA ALA A 22 2.60 25.42 -0.60
C ALA A 22 3.54 25.42 0.63
N ASN A 23 2.98 25.40 1.84
CA ASN A 23 3.73 25.34 3.10
C ASN A 23 3.86 23.92 3.68
N GLY A 24 3.33 22.89 3.00
CA GLY A 24 3.40 21.51 3.47
C GLY A 24 2.51 21.21 4.68
N VAL A 25 1.43 21.97 4.88
CA VAL A 25 0.44 21.80 5.95
C VAL A 25 -0.75 21.00 5.45
N CYS A 26 -1.25 20.08 6.28
CA CYS A 26 -2.39 19.22 5.93
C CYS A 26 -3.63 20.06 5.57
N VAL A 27 -4.19 19.84 4.38
CA VAL A 27 -5.39 20.55 3.88
C VAL A 27 -6.71 19.95 4.41
N ARG A 28 -6.64 18.76 5.00
CA ARG A 28 -7.82 18.02 5.48
C ARG A 28 -7.62 17.43 6.88
N PRO A 29 -7.20 18.24 7.88
CA PRO A 29 -6.84 17.72 9.19
C PRO A 29 -8.04 17.05 9.88
N VAL A 30 -7.76 16.01 10.67
CA VAL A 30 -8.73 15.45 11.62
C VAL A 30 -8.70 16.36 12.84
N LEU A 31 -9.87 16.89 13.23
CA LEU A 31 -9.99 17.75 14.40
C LEU A 31 -10.33 16.91 15.62
N GLN A 32 -9.61 17.16 16.71
CA GLN A 32 -9.85 16.54 18.01
C GLN A 32 -9.96 17.65 19.06
N GLU A 33 -10.82 17.47 20.06
CA GLU A 33 -10.82 18.30 21.26
C GLU A 33 -9.89 17.70 22.29
N LEU A 34 -8.94 18.51 22.75
CA LEU A 34 -8.07 18.18 23.88
C LEU A 34 -8.61 18.88 25.12
N ILE A 35 -9.11 18.10 26.06
CA ILE A 35 -9.71 18.57 27.31
C ILE A 35 -8.72 18.30 28.44
N ASP A 36 -8.29 19.36 29.14
CA ASP A 36 -7.54 19.23 30.39
C ASP A 36 -8.50 18.85 31.52
N THR A 37 -8.38 17.63 32.05
CA THR A 37 -9.27 17.09 33.07
C THR A 37 -9.13 17.80 34.42
N LYS A 38 -8.04 18.54 34.65
CA LYS A 38 -7.84 19.32 35.87
C LYS A 38 -8.42 20.73 35.79
N THR A 39 -8.42 21.34 34.60
CA THR A 39 -8.87 22.74 34.42
C THR A 39 -10.21 22.84 33.70
N GLY A 40 -10.68 21.78 33.06
CA GLY A 40 -11.87 21.77 32.21
C GLY A 40 -11.70 22.50 30.88
N VAL A 41 -10.51 23.05 30.59
CA VAL A 41 -10.25 23.81 29.36
C VAL A 41 -10.14 22.85 28.18
N ALA A 42 -11.04 23.02 27.21
CA ALA A 42 -11.01 22.35 25.93
C ALA A 42 -10.32 23.22 24.87
N ARG A 43 -9.49 22.61 24.02
CA ARG A 43 -8.95 23.25 22.81
C ARG A 43 -9.01 22.33 21.61
N THR A 44 -9.35 22.87 20.45
CA THR A 44 -9.33 22.10 19.20
C THR A 44 -7.90 21.94 18.69
N VAL A 45 -7.52 20.70 18.40
CA VAL A 45 -6.22 20.31 17.85
C VAL A 45 -6.40 19.73 16.46
N ALA A 46 -5.66 20.26 15.50
CA ALA A 46 -5.59 19.74 14.14
C ALA A 46 -4.53 18.64 14.03
N ILE A 47 -4.95 17.42 13.74
CA ILE A 47 -4.07 16.28 13.47
C ILE A 47 -3.97 16.09 11.95
N PRO A 48 -2.76 15.96 11.36
CA PRO A 48 -2.62 15.65 9.95
C PRO A 48 -3.35 14.36 9.58
N CYS A 49 -4.09 14.34 8.47
CA CYS A 49 -4.93 13.20 8.08
C CYS A 49 -4.21 11.90 7.72
N GLY A 50 -2.88 11.93 7.56
CA GLY A 50 -2.10 10.75 7.20
C GLY A 50 -2.35 10.21 5.78
N ALA A 51 -3.15 10.88 4.94
CA ALA A 51 -3.47 10.42 3.60
C ALA A 51 -2.18 10.21 2.78
N THR A 52 -2.07 9.03 2.17
CA THR A 52 -0.94 8.65 1.31
C THR A 52 -1.15 9.09 -0.14
N ARG A 53 -2.38 9.43 -0.53
CA ARG A 53 -2.76 9.88 -1.88
C ARG A 53 -2.60 11.38 -2.06
N GLU A 54 -1.94 11.77 -3.14
CA GLU A 54 -1.75 13.18 -3.51
C GLU A 54 -3.08 13.85 -3.84
N SER A 55 -3.99 13.16 -4.55
CA SER A 55 -5.35 13.64 -4.83
C SER A 55 -6.18 13.96 -3.57
N LYS A 56 -5.89 13.31 -2.44
CA LYS A 56 -6.62 13.50 -1.17
C LYS A 56 -5.98 14.58 -0.29
N CYS A 57 -4.64 14.59 -0.20
CA CYS A 57 -3.88 15.59 0.56
C CYS A 57 -2.41 15.58 0.11
N PRO A 58 -2.00 16.48 -0.82
CA PRO A 58 -0.62 16.51 -1.33
C PRO A 58 0.45 16.65 -0.23
N PRO A 59 0.26 17.48 0.82
CA PRO A 59 1.24 17.62 1.90
C PRO A 59 1.47 16.35 2.73
N CYS A 60 0.40 15.65 3.09
CA CYS A 60 0.49 14.39 3.84
C CYS A 60 1.10 13.28 2.98
N ALA A 61 0.70 13.20 1.71
CA ALA A 61 1.26 12.24 0.76
C ALA A 61 2.77 12.45 0.57
N ALA A 62 3.22 13.70 0.40
CA ALA A 62 4.63 14.05 0.33
C ALA A 62 5.41 13.67 1.61
N LYS A 63 4.80 13.86 2.80
CA LYS A 63 5.41 13.44 4.08
C LYS A 63 5.53 11.91 4.16
N ALA A 64 4.48 11.17 3.81
CA ALA A 64 4.49 9.71 3.75
C ALA A 64 5.54 9.18 2.75
N ARG A 65 5.67 9.83 1.60
CA ARG A 65 6.69 9.51 0.59
C ARG A 65 8.10 9.69 1.13
N ARG A 66 8.40 10.81 1.79
CA ARG A 66 9.71 11.05 2.41
C ARG A 66 10.04 9.99 3.47
N LEU A 67 9.07 9.60 4.29
CA LEU A 67 9.23 8.55 5.29
C LEU A 67 9.59 7.20 4.65
N ARG A 68 8.86 6.82 3.58
CA ARG A 68 9.13 5.58 2.84
C ARG A 68 10.45 5.59 2.08
N ILE A 69 10.90 6.74 1.55
CA ILE A 69 12.24 6.89 0.96
C ILE A 69 13.32 6.59 1.98
N GLN A 70 13.17 7.12 3.20
CA GLN A 70 14.11 6.86 4.29
C GLN A 70 14.12 5.37 4.66
N GLN A 71 12.95 4.77 4.91
CA GLN A 71 12.84 3.34 5.20
C GLN A 71 13.50 2.48 4.10
N CYS A 72 13.25 2.80 2.82
CA CYS A 72 13.88 2.10 1.70
C CYS A 72 15.41 2.23 1.74
N ARG A 73 15.93 3.44 1.96
CA ARG A 73 17.37 3.73 2.06
C ARG A 73 18.05 2.96 3.19
N GLU A 74 17.47 3.02 4.39
CA GLU A 74 18.04 2.39 5.59
C GLU A 74 18.14 0.86 5.44
N GLY A 75 17.17 0.22 4.79
CA GLY A 75 17.17 -1.23 4.65
C GLY A 75 17.92 -1.78 3.43
N TRP A 76 18.09 -1.04 2.33
CA TRP A 76 18.47 -1.67 1.05
C TRP A 76 19.89 -2.24 1.01
N HIS A 77 20.86 -1.49 1.52
CA HIS A 77 22.27 -1.87 1.53
C HIS A 77 22.80 -2.09 2.94
N ARG A 78 21.91 -2.43 3.89
CA ARG A 78 22.26 -2.70 5.27
C ARG A 78 23.34 -3.79 5.37
N GLU A 79 24.28 -3.61 6.29
CA GLU A 79 25.45 -4.48 6.45
C GLU A 79 25.33 -5.43 7.65
N ASP A 80 24.46 -5.10 8.59
CA ASP A 80 24.14 -5.79 9.83
C ASP A 80 22.71 -6.37 9.80
N GLU A 81 22.51 -7.47 10.52
CA GLU A 81 21.18 -8.06 10.67
C GLU A 81 20.29 -7.11 11.50
N PRO A 82 19.05 -6.86 11.08
CA PRO A 82 18.14 -6.02 11.85
C PRO A 82 17.79 -6.71 13.16
N GLU A 83 17.77 -5.92 14.24
CA GLU A 83 17.14 -6.33 15.50
C GLU A 83 15.64 -6.54 15.22
N PHE A 84 15.14 -7.73 15.55
CA PHE A 84 13.76 -8.13 15.30
C PHE A 84 13.31 -9.06 16.42
N ASP A 85 12.17 -8.75 17.03
CA ASP A 85 11.55 -9.62 18.03
C ASP A 85 10.73 -10.70 17.32
N ALA A 86 11.15 -11.96 17.45
CA ALA A 86 10.49 -13.10 16.82
C ALA A 86 9.10 -13.41 17.42
N SER A 87 8.73 -12.81 18.56
CA SER A 87 7.38 -12.95 19.12
C SER A 87 6.30 -12.26 18.26
N GLU A 88 6.68 -11.28 17.43
CA GLU A 88 5.77 -10.59 16.50
C GLU A 88 5.52 -11.38 15.18
N ASP A 89 6.21 -12.51 14.97
CA ASP A 89 6.19 -13.27 13.71
C ASP A 89 4.94 -14.15 13.54
N GLN A 90 4.19 -14.44 14.62
CA GLN A 90 3.07 -15.39 14.59
C GLN A 90 1.75 -14.87 13.99
N THR A 91 1.66 -13.57 13.66
CA THR A 91 0.39 -12.94 13.28
C THR A 91 0.17 -12.73 11.77
N GLU A 92 1.19 -12.42 10.94
CA GLU A 92 0.91 -11.99 9.53
C GLU A 92 1.18 -12.99 8.40
N ASP A 93 1.90 -14.11 8.61
CA ASP A 93 1.94 -15.15 7.54
C ASP A 93 0.53 -15.71 7.26
N THR A 94 -0.41 -15.45 8.18
CA THR A 94 -1.85 -15.67 8.07
C THR A 94 -2.61 -14.35 7.79
N GLU A 95 -2.38 -13.23 8.49
CA GLU A 95 -3.21 -12.01 8.32
C GLU A 95 -2.95 -11.13 7.06
N GLU A 96 -1.83 -11.26 6.32
CA GLU A 96 -1.57 -10.42 5.11
C GLU A 96 -2.29 -10.89 3.84
N SER A 97 -3.19 -11.84 4.02
CA SER A 97 -4.09 -12.42 3.05
C SER A 97 -5.50 -12.04 3.50
N ASP A 98 -6.21 -11.17 2.78
CA ASP A 98 -7.67 -10.93 2.98
C ASP A 98 -8.55 -12.19 2.68
N ASP A 99 -7.98 -13.39 2.83
CA ASP A 99 -8.66 -14.70 2.89
C ASP A 99 -7.96 -15.64 3.90
N VAL A 100 -7.53 -15.13 5.07
CA VAL A 100 -7.32 -16.01 6.22
C VAL A 100 -8.48 -15.82 7.17
N GLU A 101 -9.25 -16.90 7.28
CA GLU A 101 -10.34 -17.06 8.21
C GLU A 101 -9.89 -16.68 9.62
N PRO A 102 -10.65 -15.86 10.37
CA PRO A 102 -10.40 -15.73 11.79
C PRO A 102 -10.50 -17.12 12.43
N GLU A 103 -9.53 -17.45 13.28
CA GLU A 103 -9.55 -18.68 14.08
C GLU A 103 -10.72 -18.62 15.06
N ASP A 104 -11.88 -19.11 14.63
CA ASP A 104 -12.98 -19.46 15.52
C ASP A 104 -12.65 -20.83 16.16
N PRO A 105 -12.77 -21.02 17.49
CA PRO A 105 -12.36 -22.26 18.16
C PRO A 105 -13.25 -23.48 17.85
N GLU A 106 -14.20 -23.38 16.93
CA GLU A 106 -15.04 -24.51 16.51
C GLU A 106 -14.40 -25.22 15.30
N GLU A 107 -14.18 -26.53 15.43
CA GLU A 107 -13.54 -27.42 14.44
C GLU A 107 -14.22 -27.40 13.06
N VAL A 108 -14.00 -26.37 12.25
CA VAL A 108 -14.23 -26.44 10.80
C VAL A 108 -12.95 -26.98 10.19
N THR A 109 -12.95 -28.24 9.78
CA THR A 109 -11.84 -28.87 9.08
C THR A 109 -11.43 -27.99 7.90
N ARG A 110 -10.26 -27.35 7.99
CA ARG A 110 -9.71 -26.48 6.93
C ARG A 110 -9.80 -27.21 5.60
N ARG A 111 -10.46 -26.60 4.60
CA ARG A 111 -10.59 -27.18 3.25
C ARG A 111 -9.24 -27.19 2.54
N VAL A 112 -8.43 -28.21 2.80
CA VAL A 112 -7.10 -28.40 2.19
C VAL A 112 -7.28 -29.00 0.80
N ARG A 113 -7.48 -28.15 -0.21
CA ARG A 113 -7.37 -28.59 -1.60
C ARG A 113 -5.90 -28.86 -1.89
N SER A 114 -5.58 -30.11 -2.24
CA SER A 114 -4.36 -30.44 -2.97
C SER A 114 -4.39 -29.68 -4.29
N THR A 115 -3.84 -28.46 -4.31
CA THR A 115 -3.60 -27.72 -5.55
C THR A 115 -2.48 -28.45 -6.27
N ARG A 116 -2.87 -29.48 -7.04
CA ARG A 116 -1.95 -30.38 -7.74
C ARG A 116 -0.94 -29.51 -8.49
N ARG A 117 0.34 -29.71 -8.19
CA ARG A 117 1.39 -28.93 -8.83
C ARG A 117 1.28 -29.14 -10.33
N ARG A 118 1.27 -28.03 -11.07
CA ARG A 118 1.24 -28.06 -12.52
C ARG A 118 2.51 -28.74 -13.06
N GLN A 119 2.32 -29.71 -13.95
CA GLN A 119 3.42 -30.47 -14.56
C GLN A 119 4.10 -29.69 -15.70
N ASP A 120 3.45 -28.67 -16.26
CA ASP A 120 4.00 -27.80 -17.31
C ASP A 120 4.96 -26.73 -16.78
N VAL A 121 5.36 -26.83 -15.51
CA VAL A 121 6.16 -25.83 -14.81
C VAL A 121 7.48 -26.43 -14.35
N ALA A 122 8.58 -25.78 -14.72
CA ALA A 122 9.93 -26.24 -14.38
C ALA A 122 10.14 -26.39 -12.86
N ASP A 123 10.94 -27.39 -12.49
CA ASP A 123 11.40 -27.55 -11.12
C ASP A 123 12.35 -26.43 -10.73
N LEU A 124 12.03 -25.83 -9.58
CA LEU A 124 12.84 -24.79 -8.99
C LEU A 124 13.91 -25.41 -8.08
N PRO A 125 15.16 -24.90 -8.11
CA PRO A 125 16.18 -25.33 -7.19
C PRO A 125 15.73 -25.02 -5.75
N ARG A 126 16.02 -25.95 -4.84
CA ARG A 126 15.79 -25.75 -3.41
C ARG A 126 17.13 -25.67 -2.71
N LEU A 127 17.46 -24.50 -2.18
CA LEU A 127 18.65 -24.32 -1.35
C LEU A 127 18.25 -24.44 0.12
N GLN A 128 19.19 -24.87 0.97
CA GLN A 128 18.99 -24.86 2.42
C GLN A 128 18.76 -23.42 2.89
N MET A 129 17.69 -23.22 3.68
CA MET A 129 17.36 -21.90 4.21
C MET A 129 18.36 -21.51 5.31
N THR A 130 18.86 -20.28 5.22
CA THR A 130 19.68 -19.65 6.27
C THR A 130 18.89 -18.50 6.89
N GLU A 131 19.08 -18.27 8.19
CA GLU A 131 18.37 -17.22 8.94
C GLU A 131 18.82 -15.80 8.59
N ARG A 132 19.86 -15.66 7.75
CA ARG A 132 20.37 -14.34 7.35
C ARG A 132 19.35 -13.58 6.50
N THR A 133 19.28 -12.28 6.73
CA THR A 133 18.56 -11.33 5.87
C THR A 133 19.52 -10.51 5.03
N VAL A 134 20.78 -10.41 5.45
CA VAL A 134 21.80 -9.57 4.79
C VAL A 134 22.45 -10.27 3.58
N GLY A 135 22.75 -9.46 2.57
CA GLY A 135 23.46 -9.90 1.37
C GLY A 135 24.90 -10.31 1.65
N ARG A 136 25.45 -11.22 0.84
CA ARG A 136 26.85 -11.65 0.96
C ARG A 136 27.80 -10.50 0.67
N ALA A 137 28.81 -10.34 1.53
CA ALA A 137 29.93 -9.42 1.32
C ALA A 137 30.76 -9.87 0.10
N MET A 138 31.12 -8.91 -0.75
CA MET A 138 32.05 -9.09 -1.86
C MET A 138 33.21 -8.13 -1.70
N MET A 139 34.38 -8.48 -2.23
CA MET A 139 35.57 -7.62 -2.22
C MET A 139 35.86 -7.18 -3.65
N SER A 140 36.03 -5.88 -3.87
CA SER A 140 36.46 -5.36 -5.16
C SER A 140 37.93 -5.72 -5.43
N PRO A 141 38.41 -5.65 -6.69
CA PRO A 141 39.85 -5.76 -6.98
C PRO A 141 40.71 -4.74 -6.22
N SER A 142 40.12 -3.62 -5.78
CA SER A 142 40.77 -2.59 -4.98
C SER A 142 40.75 -2.86 -3.47
N GLY A 143 40.30 -4.03 -3.02
CA GLY A 143 40.22 -4.41 -1.60
C GLY A 143 39.04 -3.82 -0.83
N LYS A 144 38.12 -3.10 -1.50
CA LYS A 144 36.95 -2.51 -0.83
C LYS A 144 35.85 -3.56 -0.68
N THR A 145 35.41 -3.81 0.55
CA THR A 145 34.24 -4.64 0.82
C THR A 145 32.96 -3.90 0.43
N TYR A 146 32.04 -4.57 -0.26
CA TYR A 146 30.73 -4.04 -0.61
C TYR A 146 29.67 -5.15 -0.63
N ARG A 147 28.41 -4.78 -0.43
CA ARG A 147 27.24 -5.68 -0.51
C ARG A 147 26.33 -5.23 -1.66
N PRO A 148 26.39 -5.91 -2.81
CA PRO A 148 25.47 -5.59 -3.88
C PRO A 148 24.05 -6.01 -3.50
N SER A 149 23.09 -5.21 -3.95
CA SER A 149 21.66 -5.48 -3.86
C SER A 149 21.06 -5.44 -5.26
N MET A 150 19.80 -5.82 -5.42
CA MET A 150 19.14 -5.86 -6.72
C MET A 150 17.99 -4.87 -6.79
N PHE A 151 17.70 -4.44 -8.01
CA PHE A 151 16.43 -3.86 -8.40
C PHE A 151 15.78 -4.76 -9.44
N LEU A 152 14.65 -5.33 -9.07
CA LEU A 152 13.88 -6.28 -9.87
C LEU A 152 12.56 -5.65 -10.27
N THR A 153 12.02 -6.09 -11.40
CA THR A 153 10.92 -5.43 -12.08
C THR A 153 10.17 -6.52 -12.85
N PHE A 154 8.95 -6.83 -12.38
CA PHE A 154 8.17 -8.01 -12.79
C PHE A 154 6.81 -7.62 -13.36
N THR A 155 6.62 -7.87 -14.65
CA THR A 155 5.43 -7.44 -15.39
C THR A 155 4.45 -8.57 -15.60
N LEU A 156 3.16 -8.26 -15.56
CA LEU A 156 2.13 -9.16 -16.11
C LEU A 156 2.25 -9.27 -17.64
N PRO A 157 1.70 -10.32 -18.26
CA PRO A 157 1.72 -10.46 -19.71
C PRO A 157 0.97 -9.33 -20.43
N SER A 158 0.97 -9.41 -21.76
CA SER A 158 0.13 -8.57 -22.60
C SER A 158 -1.15 -9.33 -22.97
N TYR A 159 -2.28 -8.61 -22.99
CA TYR A 159 -3.60 -9.17 -23.28
C TYR A 159 -4.04 -8.97 -24.74
N GLY A 160 -3.16 -8.42 -25.57
CA GLY A 160 -3.37 -8.10 -26.98
C GLY A 160 -2.31 -7.11 -27.47
N ARG A 161 -2.17 -6.92 -28.79
CA ARG A 161 -1.19 -5.96 -29.32
C ARG A 161 -1.55 -4.55 -28.85
N VAL A 162 -0.56 -3.78 -28.41
CA VAL A 162 -0.74 -2.40 -27.93
C VAL A 162 0.06 -1.41 -28.77
N ARG A 163 -0.42 -0.16 -28.83
CA ARG A 163 0.28 0.98 -29.42
C ARG A 163 1.33 1.54 -28.45
N ALA A 164 2.12 2.51 -28.91
CA ALA A 164 3.13 3.18 -28.08
C ALA A 164 2.54 3.97 -26.89
N ASP A 165 1.29 4.43 -27.01
CA ASP A 165 0.52 5.07 -25.94
C ASP A 165 -0.03 4.06 -24.91
N GLY A 166 0.15 2.75 -25.16
CA GLY A 166 -0.28 1.64 -24.31
C GLY A 166 -1.70 1.14 -24.57
N THR A 167 -2.47 1.84 -25.41
CA THR A 167 -3.83 1.41 -25.77
C THR A 167 -3.82 0.20 -26.71
N PRO A 168 -4.84 -0.68 -26.66
CA PRO A 168 -4.93 -1.83 -27.56
C PRO A 168 -5.03 -1.40 -29.01
N LEU A 169 -4.27 -2.05 -29.90
CA LEU A 169 -4.35 -1.84 -31.34
C LEU A 169 -5.78 -2.07 -31.84
N ASP A 170 -6.41 -3.14 -31.34
CA ASP A 170 -7.79 -3.48 -31.53
C ASP A 170 -8.42 -3.75 -30.14
N PRO A 171 -9.31 -2.87 -29.66
CA PRO A 171 -10.01 -3.06 -28.39
C PRO A 171 -10.91 -4.29 -28.32
N ASP A 172 -11.48 -4.74 -29.45
CA ASP A 172 -12.46 -5.84 -29.45
C ASP A 172 -11.80 -7.20 -29.24
N THR A 173 -10.55 -7.34 -29.67
CA THR A 173 -9.74 -8.57 -29.49
C THR A 173 -8.83 -8.50 -28.26
N TYR A 174 -8.76 -7.36 -27.56
CA TYR A 174 -7.99 -7.25 -26.32
C TYR A 174 -8.70 -7.99 -25.18
N ARG A 175 -7.97 -8.89 -24.50
CA ARG A 175 -8.54 -9.74 -23.44
C ARG A 175 -8.70 -8.97 -22.11
N TYR A 176 -9.61 -8.00 -22.08
CA TYR A 176 -9.90 -7.18 -20.89
C TYR A 176 -10.34 -8.00 -19.68
N ARG A 177 -11.15 -9.03 -19.91
CA ARG A 177 -11.60 -9.93 -18.85
C ARG A 177 -10.42 -10.59 -18.13
N GLN A 178 -9.44 -11.08 -18.90
CA GLN A 178 -8.22 -11.66 -18.36
C GLN A 178 -7.38 -10.60 -17.63
N ALA A 179 -7.28 -9.39 -18.22
CA ALA A 179 -6.54 -8.28 -17.60
C ALA A 179 -7.09 -7.89 -16.23
N ALA A 180 -8.42 -7.84 -16.09
CA ALA A 180 -9.10 -7.52 -14.84
C ALA A 180 -8.88 -8.60 -13.77
N LEU A 181 -9.06 -9.89 -14.11
CA LEU A 181 -8.77 -10.99 -13.18
C LEU A 181 -7.30 -11.02 -12.76
N ASP A 182 -6.38 -10.83 -13.71
CA ASP A 182 -4.96 -10.78 -13.44
C ASP A 182 -4.61 -9.64 -12.48
N ALA A 183 -5.27 -8.47 -12.61
CA ALA A 183 -5.09 -7.35 -11.70
C ALA A 183 -5.65 -7.62 -10.29
N MET A 184 -6.85 -8.21 -10.19
CA MET A 184 -7.49 -8.59 -8.92
C MET A 184 -6.64 -9.60 -8.12
N HIS A 185 -6.06 -10.57 -8.81
CA HIS A 185 -5.27 -11.62 -8.18
C HIS A 185 -3.76 -11.34 -8.16
N PHE A 186 -3.32 -10.17 -8.63
CA PHE A 186 -1.90 -9.82 -8.67
C PHE A 186 -1.17 -9.94 -7.33
N PRO A 187 -1.75 -9.50 -6.18
CA PRO A 187 -1.10 -9.66 -4.87
C PRO A 187 -0.71 -11.11 -4.59
N ARG A 188 -1.62 -12.06 -4.88
CA ARG A 188 -1.38 -13.49 -4.67
C ARG A 188 -0.23 -14.02 -5.51
N LEU A 189 -0.04 -13.52 -6.74
CA LEU A 189 1.10 -13.88 -7.57
C LEU A 189 2.42 -13.33 -7.01
N VAL A 190 2.39 -12.11 -6.47
CA VAL A 190 3.55 -11.48 -5.83
C VAL A 190 3.96 -12.25 -4.57
N ASP A 191 3.01 -12.73 -3.76
CA ASP A 191 3.32 -13.55 -2.59
C ASP A 191 4.04 -14.85 -2.99
N ARG A 192 3.53 -15.53 -4.03
CA ARG A 192 4.16 -16.74 -4.59
C ARG A 192 5.55 -16.45 -5.13
N LEU A 193 5.76 -15.29 -5.76
CA LEU A 193 7.08 -14.86 -6.23
C LEU A 193 8.08 -14.80 -5.09
N TRP A 194 7.73 -14.13 -3.98
CA TRP A 194 8.64 -13.99 -2.84
C TRP A 194 8.89 -15.33 -2.14
N GLN A 195 7.86 -16.15 -1.96
CA GLN A 195 8.00 -17.51 -1.44
C GLN A 195 8.97 -18.34 -2.28
N ASN A 196 8.82 -18.32 -3.61
CA ASN A 196 9.69 -19.06 -4.52
C ASN A 196 11.11 -18.50 -4.55
N LEU A 197 11.28 -17.17 -4.55
CA LEU A 197 12.60 -16.53 -4.49
C LEU A 197 13.35 -16.90 -3.20
N ARG A 198 12.69 -16.86 -2.03
CA ARG A 198 13.29 -17.27 -0.75
C ARG A 198 13.76 -18.73 -0.80
N ARG A 199 12.92 -19.65 -1.31
CA ARG A 199 13.25 -21.07 -1.48
C ARG A 199 14.45 -21.30 -2.42
N CYS A 200 14.53 -20.55 -3.52
CA CYS A 200 15.61 -20.71 -4.50
C CYS A 200 16.90 -20.00 -4.10
N ALA A 201 16.81 -18.95 -3.27
CA ALA A 201 17.95 -18.16 -2.84
C ALA A 201 18.63 -18.73 -1.59
N GLY A 202 17.91 -19.46 -0.74
CA GLY A 202 18.44 -20.07 0.49
C GLY A 202 18.69 -19.07 1.62
N PHE A 203 18.01 -17.92 1.62
CA PHE A 203 18.05 -16.96 2.71
C PHE A 203 16.74 -16.18 2.80
N LYS A 204 16.52 -15.49 3.93
CA LYS A 204 15.35 -14.64 4.16
C LYS A 204 15.43 -13.38 3.29
N VAL A 205 15.08 -13.51 2.00
CA VAL A 205 15.05 -12.42 1.03
C VAL A 205 14.15 -11.30 1.54
N GLN A 206 14.76 -10.14 1.76
CA GLN A 206 14.09 -8.90 2.14
C GLN A 206 13.90 -8.01 0.93
N TYR A 207 12.76 -7.32 0.87
CA TYR A 207 12.42 -6.41 -0.20
C TYR A 207 11.69 -5.17 0.30
N PHE A 208 11.85 -4.10 -0.48
CA PHE A 208 10.96 -2.94 -0.49
C PHE A 208 10.43 -2.82 -1.91
N SER A 209 9.12 -2.92 -2.09
CA SER A 209 8.52 -2.95 -3.42
C SER A 209 7.29 -2.08 -3.52
N ALA A 210 7.01 -1.64 -4.74
CA ALA A 210 5.86 -0.85 -5.10
C ALA A 210 5.20 -1.41 -6.36
N VAL A 211 3.87 -1.43 -6.39
CA VAL A 211 3.06 -1.77 -7.55
C VAL A 211 2.74 -0.49 -8.32
N GLU A 212 2.95 -0.55 -9.63
CA GLU A 212 2.67 0.48 -10.63
C GLU A 212 1.95 -0.16 -11.83
N GLU A 213 1.19 0.62 -12.57
CA GLU A 213 0.58 0.22 -13.84
C GLU A 213 1.47 0.60 -15.00
N GLN A 214 1.61 -0.31 -15.94
CA GLN A 214 2.17 0.03 -17.24
C GLN A 214 1.16 0.84 -18.05
N LYS A 215 1.61 1.53 -19.11
CA LYS A 215 0.74 2.25 -20.05
C LYS A 215 -0.43 1.45 -20.63
N ARG A 216 -0.41 0.11 -20.54
CA ARG A 216 -1.50 -0.80 -20.94
C ARG A 216 -2.43 -1.22 -19.78
N LEU A 217 -2.34 -0.53 -18.65
CA LEU A 217 -3.10 -0.73 -17.42
C LEU A 217 -2.87 -2.09 -16.73
N ALA A 218 -1.79 -2.78 -17.08
CA ALA A 218 -1.40 -4.03 -16.43
C ALA A 218 -0.49 -3.74 -15.23
N PRO A 219 -0.75 -4.33 -14.04
CA PRO A 219 0.11 -4.18 -12.89
C PRO A 219 1.55 -4.65 -13.12
N HIS A 220 2.45 -3.99 -12.41
CA HIS A 220 3.89 -4.14 -12.50
C HIS A 220 4.50 -3.95 -11.11
N LEU A 221 5.28 -4.92 -10.65
CA LEU A 221 6.02 -4.82 -9.40
C LEU A 221 7.43 -4.28 -9.63
N HIS A 222 7.79 -3.20 -8.96
CA HIS A 222 9.17 -2.73 -8.83
C HIS A 222 9.68 -3.04 -7.42
N ALA A 223 10.82 -3.70 -7.29
CA ALA A 223 11.33 -4.15 -6.01
C ALA A 223 12.82 -3.87 -5.84
N ALA A 224 13.15 -3.11 -4.80
CA ALA A 224 14.46 -3.12 -4.18
C ALA A 224 14.58 -4.41 -3.36
N VAL A 225 15.60 -5.23 -3.62
CA VAL A 225 15.82 -6.51 -2.96
C VAL A 225 17.22 -6.52 -2.36
N ARG A 226 17.33 -6.90 -1.08
CA ARG A 226 18.63 -6.97 -0.39
C ARG A 226 19.40 -8.21 -0.85
N GLY A 227 20.68 -8.03 -1.17
CA GLY A 227 21.55 -9.10 -1.65
C GLY A 227 21.39 -9.42 -3.14
N VAL A 228 22.16 -10.39 -3.62
CA VAL A 228 22.19 -10.80 -5.03
C VAL A 228 21.75 -12.24 -5.18
N ILE A 229 20.82 -12.45 -6.09
CA ILE A 229 20.38 -13.76 -6.58
C ILE A 229 20.77 -13.85 -8.06
N PRO A 230 21.35 -14.96 -8.55
CA PRO A 230 21.73 -15.08 -9.95
C PRO A 230 20.57 -14.78 -10.90
N ARG A 231 20.83 -14.04 -11.99
CA ARG A 231 19.80 -13.68 -12.98
C ARG A 231 19.06 -14.91 -13.53
N SER A 232 19.77 -16.00 -13.78
CA SER A 232 19.17 -17.27 -14.24
C SER A 232 18.14 -17.81 -13.26
N VAL A 233 18.43 -17.79 -11.96
CA VAL A 233 17.52 -18.22 -10.90
C VAL A 233 16.29 -17.31 -10.84
N VAL A 234 16.47 -15.99 -10.90
CA VAL A 234 15.33 -15.04 -10.93
C VAL A 234 14.43 -15.33 -12.13
N LEU A 235 14.98 -15.52 -13.32
CA LEU A 235 14.20 -15.83 -14.52
C LEU A 235 13.48 -17.18 -14.44
N GLN A 236 14.11 -18.21 -13.86
CA GLN A 236 13.47 -19.50 -13.60
C GLN A 236 12.31 -19.35 -12.63
N VAL A 237 12.49 -18.60 -11.53
CA VAL A 237 11.43 -18.33 -10.56
C VAL A 237 10.26 -17.59 -11.20
N VAL A 238 10.52 -16.56 -12.01
CA VAL A 238 9.47 -15.84 -12.73
C VAL A 238 8.69 -16.77 -13.66
N ALA A 239 9.40 -17.58 -14.46
CA ALA A 239 8.78 -18.54 -15.38
C ALA A 239 7.96 -19.62 -14.65
N ALA A 240 8.39 -20.00 -13.44
CA ALA A 240 7.75 -21.03 -12.64
C ALA A 240 6.66 -20.53 -11.70
N THR A 241 6.53 -19.21 -11.51
CA THR A 241 5.57 -18.64 -10.57
C THR A 241 4.21 -18.46 -11.24
N TYR A 242 3.19 -19.05 -10.63
CA TYR A 242 1.80 -18.96 -11.06
C TYR A 242 0.88 -18.92 -9.84
N HIS A 243 -0.34 -18.41 -10.04
CA HIS A 243 -1.43 -18.49 -9.07
C HIS A 243 -2.66 -19.11 -9.75
N GLN A 244 -3.32 -20.06 -9.08
CA GLN A 244 -4.53 -20.72 -9.58
C GLN A 244 -5.71 -20.30 -8.70
N VAL A 245 -6.76 -19.83 -9.35
CA VAL A 245 -8.02 -19.45 -8.71
C VAL A 245 -9.01 -20.59 -8.93
N TRP A 246 -9.30 -21.32 -7.86
CA TRP A 246 -10.24 -22.44 -7.86
C TRP A 246 -11.58 -21.99 -7.32
N TRP A 247 -12.32 -21.28 -8.16
CA TRP A 247 -13.66 -20.77 -7.85
C TRP A 247 -14.73 -21.44 -8.70
N PRO A 248 -16.00 -21.33 -8.29
CA PRO A 248 -17.12 -21.70 -9.15
C PRO A 248 -17.11 -20.93 -10.49
N PRO A 249 -17.84 -21.42 -11.51
CA PRO A 249 -17.96 -20.75 -12.80
C PRO A 249 -18.40 -19.28 -12.65
N CYS A 250 -17.68 -18.38 -13.31
CA CYS A 250 -17.97 -16.94 -13.30
C CYS A 250 -17.72 -16.30 -14.68
N ASP A 251 -17.74 -17.09 -15.74
CA ASP A 251 -17.55 -16.69 -17.13
C ASP A 251 -18.86 -16.20 -17.76
N GLU A 252 -19.98 -16.87 -17.48
CA GLU A 252 -21.28 -16.54 -18.03
C GLU A 252 -22.22 -15.96 -16.96
N PRO A 253 -22.63 -14.67 -17.06
CA PRO A 253 -23.55 -14.08 -16.09
C PRO A 253 -24.97 -14.60 -16.27
N VAL A 254 -25.58 -15.03 -15.17
CA VAL A 254 -26.97 -15.48 -15.12
C VAL A 254 -27.93 -14.28 -15.07
N TYR A 255 -27.57 -13.26 -14.29
CA TYR A 255 -28.40 -12.08 -14.06
C TYR A 255 -27.78 -10.84 -14.72
N THR A 256 -28.43 -10.32 -15.76
CA THR A 256 -27.94 -9.14 -16.52
C THR A 256 -28.92 -7.98 -16.52
N THR A 257 -30.22 -8.25 -16.39
CA THR A 257 -31.29 -7.25 -16.45
C THR A 257 -31.96 -7.00 -15.11
N ARG A 258 -32.20 -8.07 -14.34
CA ARG A 258 -32.74 -8.01 -12.97
C ARG A 258 -31.87 -8.87 -12.06
N PHE A 259 -31.51 -8.34 -10.90
CA PHE A 259 -30.61 -8.98 -9.95
C PHE A 259 -31.37 -9.71 -8.84
N PRO A 260 -30.73 -10.70 -8.18
CA PRO A 260 -31.27 -11.35 -7.00
C PRO A 260 -31.63 -10.36 -5.89
N GLU A 261 -32.72 -10.66 -5.18
CA GLU A 261 -33.26 -9.84 -4.10
C GLU A 261 -33.08 -10.57 -2.76
N TRP A 262 -32.85 -9.82 -1.69
CA TRP A 262 -32.77 -10.38 -0.35
C TRP A 262 -34.18 -10.75 0.15
N ASN A 263 -34.34 -11.99 0.62
CA ASN A 263 -35.56 -12.43 1.27
C ASN A 263 -35.37 -12.43 2.79
N GLU A 264 -36.00 -11.49 3.48
CA GLU A 264 -35.90 -11.32 4.94
C GLU A 264 -36.41 -12.54 5.74
N GLN A 265 -37.33 -13.34 5.20
CA GLN A 265 -37.88 -14.51 5.91
C GLN A 265 -36.96 -15.73 5.82
N LEU A 266 -36.24 -15.85 4.71
CA LEU A 266 -35.34 -16.96 4.45
C LEU A 266 -33.87 -16.61 4.71
N GLU A 267 -33.59 -15.34 5.03
CA GLU A 267 -32.25 -14.78 5.23
C GLU A 267 -31.28 -15.15 4.11
N THR A 268 -31.76 -15.07 2.86
CA THR A 268 -31.05 -15.55 1.67
C THR A 268 -31.38 -14.70 0.46
N TYR A 269 -30.48 -14.67 -0.52
CA TYR A 269 -30.80 -14.15 -1.84
C TYR A 269 -31.68 -15.14 -2.62
N VAL A 270 -32.71 -14.63 -3.29
CA VAL A 270 -33.61 -15.40 -4.14
C VAL A 270 -33.59 -14.92 -5.58
N CYS A 271 -33.88 -15.85 -6.50
CA CYS A 271 -34.01 -15.56 -7.91
C CYS A 271 -35.21 -14.63 -8.13
N PRO A 272 -35.06 -13.50 -8.83
CA PRO A 272 -36.10 -12.49 -8.97
C PRO A 272 -37.30 -12.96 -9.81
N TRP A 273 -37.18 -14.07 -10.54
CA TRP A 273 -38.25 -14.63 -11.37
C TRP A 273 -38.95 -15.83 -10.72
N SER A 274 -38.21 -16.72 -10.06
CA SER A 274 -38.78 -17.93 -9.46
C SER A 274 -39.01 -17.84 -7.96
N GLY A 275 -38.40 -16.88 -7.27
CA GLY A 275 -38.38 -16.80 -5.80
C GLY A 275 -37.57 -17.92 -5.13
N ALA A 276 -36.90 -18.77 -5.90
CA ALA A 276 -36.09 -19.86 -5.37
C ALA A 276 -34.79 -19.31 -4.74
N PRO A 277 -34.34 -19.83 -3.58
CA PRO A 277 -33.05 -19.50 -3.01
C PRO A 277 -31.91 -19.77 -3.99
N LEU A 278 -30.92 -18.87 -4.04
CA LEU A 278 -29.69 -19.07 -4.81
C LEU A 278 -28.81 -20.13 -4.16
N GLN A 279 -27.96 -20.76 -4.96
CA GLN A 279 -26.93 -21.68 -4.47
C GLN A 279 -25.98 -20.94 -3.52
N THR A 280 -25.67 -21.51 -2.36
CA THR A 280 -24.72 -20.89 -1.43
C THR A 280 -23.28 -21.04 -1.92
N TRP A 281 -22.37 -20.17 -1.46
CA TRP A 281 -20.94 -20.31 -1.72
C TRP A 281 -20.40 -21.70 -1.36
N GLN A 282 -20.83 -22.22 -0.20
CA GLN A 282 -20.39 -23.51 0.29
C GLN A 282 -20.84 -24.66 -0.64
N GLN A 283 -22.10 -24.64 -1.08
CA GLN A 283 -22.63 -25.62 -2.05
C GLN A 283 -21.87 -25.57 -3.38
N ALA A 284 -21.63 -24.37 -3.91
CA ALA A 284 -20.90 -24.19 -5.15
C ALA A 284 -19.45 -24.72 -5.06
N MET A 285 -18.84 -24.57 -3.87
CA MET A 285 -17.50 -25.09 -3.61
C MET A 285 -17.48 -26.61 -3.42
N ASP A 286 -18.51 -27.19 -2.80
CA ASP A 286 -18.69 -28.64 -2.66
C ASP A 286 -18.86 -29.32 -4.02
N GLU A 287 -19.67 -28.74 -4.89
CA GLU A 287 -19.84 -29.21 -6.27
C GLU A 287 -18.52 -29.12 -7.04
N LEU A 288 -17.79 -28.01 -6.92
CA LEU A 288 -16.48 -27.87 -7.54
C LEU A 288 -15.49 -28.95 -7.05
N ASP A 289 -15.51 -29.29 -5.76
CA ASP A 289 -14.66 -30.34 -5.21
C ASP A 289 -15.05 -31.73 -5.72
N ALA A 290 -16.35 -32.05 -5.76
CA ALA A 290 -16.86 -33.30 -6.32
C ALA A 290 -16.51 -33.44 -7.81
N GLU A 291 -16.63 -32.35 -8.58
CA GLU A 291 -16.24 -32.31 -9.99
C GLU A 291 -14.73 -32.49 -10.19
N LEU A 292 -13.91 -31.94 -9.30
CA LEU A 292 -12.45 -32.10 -9.34
C LEU A 292 -12.02 -33.52 -8.99
N GLU A 293 -12.71 -34.16 -8.04
CA GLU A 293 -12.51 -35.57 -7.70
C GLU A 293 -12.90 -36.49 -8.86
N ALA A 294 -14.05 -36.24 -9.48
CA ALA A 294 -14.53 -36.99 -10.64
C ALA A 294 -13.67 -36.75 -11.90
N ASN A 295 -13.16 -35.53 -12.09
CA ASN A 295 -12.31 -35.15 -13.21
C ASN A 295 -11.04 -34.41 -12.74
N PRO A 296 -9.95 -35.15 -12.47
CA PRO A 296 -8.67 -34.56 -12.07
C PRO A 296 -8.01 -33.65 -13.12
N ALA A 297 -8.53 -33.61 -14.36
CA ALA A 297 -8.07 -32.73 -15.43
C ALA A 297 -8.87 -31.42 -15.52
N LYS A 298 -9.87 -31.21 -14.64
CA LYS A 298 -10.60 -29.93 -14.55
C LYS A 298 -9.62 -28.78 -14.37
N GLN A 299 -9.86 -27.68 -15.06
CA GLN A 299 -9.01 -26.50 -15.00
C GLN A 299 -9.51 -25.53 -13.92
N PRO A 300 -8.60 -24.78 -13.26
CA PRO A 300 -9.02 -23.69 -12.39
C PRO A 300 -9.78 -22.62 -13.19
N ALA A 301 -10.65 -21.88 -12.52
CA ALA A 301 -11.41 -20.78 -13.11
C ALA A 301 -10.49 -19.71 -13.72
N HIS A 302 -9.32 -19.49 -13.11
CA HIS A 302 -8.31 -18.59 -13.64
C HIS A 302 -6.88 -19.01 -13.30
N VAL A 303 -5.94 -18.75 -14.20
CA VAL A 303 -4.51 -18.93 -13.96
C VAL A 303 -3.77 -17.66 -14.31
N LEU A 304 -3.12 -17.09 -13.30
CA LEU A 304 -2.31 -15.89 -13.42
C LEU A 304 -0.82 -16.25 -13.45
N ARG A 305 -0.04 -15.59 -14.32
CA ARG A 305 1.41 -15.74 -14.47
C ARG A 305 2.08 -14.40 -14.79
N PHE A 306 3.38 -14.31 -14.56
CA PHE A 306 4.18 -13.19 -15.08
C PHE A 306 4.39 -13.30 -16.59
N GLY A 307 4.63 -12.14 -17.22
CA GLY A 307 5.12 -12.07 -18.59
C GLY A 307 6.56 -12.56 -18.72
N LYS A 308 7.01 -12.75 -19.97
CA LYS A 308 8.40 -13.19 -20.27
C LYS A 308 9.47 -12.17 -19.87
N GLN A 309 9.08 -10.91 -19.69
CA GLN A 309 10.00 -9.80 -19.42
C GLN A 309 10.15 -9.59 -17.92
N ALA A 310 11.38 -9.77 -17.44
CA ALA A 310 11.82 -9.30 -16.12
C ALA A 310 13.08 -8.44 -16.31
N ASP A 311 13.06 -7.24 -15.74
CA ASP A 311 14.24 -6.40 -15.69
C ASP A 311 15.01 -6.69 -14.39
N TYR A 312 16.33 -6.81 -14.52
CA TYR A 312 17.23 -7.19 -13.45
C TYR A 312 18.43 -6.27 -13.50
N LYS A 313 18.61 -5.53 -12.41
CA LYS A 313 19.74 -4.62 -12.22
C LYS A 313 20.36 -4.93 -10.87
N TRP A 314 21.68 -5.06 -10.82
CA TRP A 314 22.42 -5.05 -9.56
C TRP A 314 22.91 -3.63 -9.28
N LEU A 315 22.95 -3.27 -8.00
CA LEU A 315 23.28 -1.94 -7.49
C LEU A 315 24.20 -2.07 -6.29
N VAL A 316 25.03 -1.06 -6.08
CA VAL A 316 25.89 -0.91 -4.91
C VAL A 316 25.48 0.37 -4.18
N ALA A 317 25.71 0.41 -2.87
CA ALA A 317 25.48 1.61 -2.07
C ALA A 317 26.17 2.85 -2.66
N ASP A 318 25.62 4.03 -2.36
CA ASP A 318 26.20 5.35 -2.66
C ASP A 318 26.46 5.65 -4.14
N SER A 319 25.79 4.94 -5.05
CA SER A 319 25.83 5.26 -6.48
C SER A 319 24.68 6.19 -6.88
N VAL A 320 24.96 7.13 -7.80
CA VAL A 320 23.93 7.99 -8.41
C VAL A 320 22.78 7.16 -9.01
N ARG A 321 23.10 5.95 -9.50
CA ARG A 321 22.11 5.02 -10.04
C ARG A 321 21.18 4.51 -8.94
N THR A 322 21.69 4.19 -7.76
CA THR A 322 20.90 3.76 -6.59
C THR A 322 19.93 4.84 -6.15
N ASP A 323 20.37 6.10 -6.06
CA ASP A 323 19.51 7.23 -5.72
C ASP A 323 18.38 7.46 -6.73
N LYS A 324 18.67 7.35 -8.03
CA LYS A 324 17.64 7.44 -9.07
C LYS A 324 16.59 6.35 -8.92
N VAL A 325 17.00 5.14 -8.60
CA VAL A 325 16.09 3.99 -8.44
C VAL A 325 15.26 4.08 -7.16
N LEU A 326 15.84 4.57 -6.06
CA LEU A 326 15.11 4.90 -4.82
C LEU A 326 13.97 5.91 -5.08
N GLY A 327 14.28 6.97 -5.84
CA GLY A 327 13.29 7.95 -6.27
C GLY A 327 12.17 7.31 -7.11
N TYR A 328 12.52 6.34 -7.95
CA TYR A 328 11.59 5.63 -8.82
C TYR A 328 10.63 4.71 -8.05
N VAL A 329 11.12 3.82 -7.17
CA VAL A 329 10.25 2.89 -6.41
C VAL A 329 9.27 3.62 -5.51
N THR A 330 9.67 4.76 -4.95
CA THR A 330 8.83 5.57 -4.08
C THR A 330 7.97 6.60 -4.82
N LYS A 331 8.14 6.74 -6.15
CA LYS A 331 7.36 7.67 -6.99
C LYS A 331 5.87 7.34 -6.97
N TYR A 332 5.52 6.06 -6.93
CA TYR A 332 4.14 5.57 -7.08
C TYR A 332 3.42 5.34 -5.75
N LEU A 333 4.08 5.63 -4.63
CA LEU A 333 3.43 5.58 -3.32
C LEU A 333 2.22 6.53 -3.26
N THR A 334 2.33 7.71 -3.88
CA THR A 334 1.36 8.81 -3.70
C THR A 334 0.37 8.99 -4.84
N LYS A 335 0.65 8.42 -6.00
CA LYS A 335 -0.20 8.52 -7.20
C LYS A 335 -1.35 7.52 -7.15
N SER A 336 -2.43 7.77 -7.89
CA SER A 336 -3.41 6.74 -8.19
C SER A 336 -2.83 5.70 -9.15
N ILE A 337 -3.39 4.49 -9.13
CA ILE A 337 -3.00 3.41 -10.04
C ILE A 337 -3.59 3.76 -11.42
N ALA A 338 -4.79 4.35 -11.39
CA ALA A 338 -5.45 4.92 -12.55
C ALA A 338 -4.73 6.12 -13.18
N ASP A 339 -3.78 6.77 -12.48
CA ASP A 339 -3.01 7.93 -13.01
C ASP A 339 -1.87 7.52 -13.95
N THR A 340 -2.00 6.35 -14.59
CA THR A 340 -1.07 5.88 -15.63
C THR A 340 -0.98 6.89 -16.78
N TYR A 341 -2.13 7.48 -17.12
CA TYR A 341 -2.24 8.55 -18.09
C TYR A 341 -2.35 9.88 -17.36
N ASP A 342 -1.74 10.91 -17.94
CA ASP A 342 -1.86 12.26 -17.43
C ASP A 342 -3.31 12.74 -17.58
N PRO A 343 -4.03 13.06 -16.48
CA PRO A 343 -5.42 13.46 -16.51
C PRO A 343 -5.69 14.67 -17.43
N ASP A 344 -4.73 15.60 -17.52
CA ASP A 344 -4.87 16.84 -18.28
C ASP A 344 -4.66 16.63 -19.79
N SER A 345 -4.05 15.52 -20.20
CA SER A 345 -3.71 15.22 -21.59
C SER A 345 -4.19 13.85 -22.08
N ILE A 346 -5.07 13.18 -21.33
CA ILE A 346 -5.60 11.86 -21.69
C ILE A 346 -6.41 11.92 -23.00
N SER A 347 -6.01 11.10 -23.97
CA SER A 347 -6.73 10.98 -25.24
C SER A 347 -8.04 10.21 -25.08
N GLY A 348 -9.01 10.42 -25.98
CA GLY A 348 -10.27 9.68 -25.99
C GLY A 348 -10.08 8.16 -26.07
N ARG A 349 -9.04 7.69 -26.76
CA ARG A 349 -8.69 6.26 -26.85
C ARG A 349 -8.19 5.70 -25.51
N GLN A 350 -7.36 6.45 -24.80
CA GLN A 350 -6.88 6.06 -23.47
C GLN A 350 -8.02 6.01 -22.47
N ARG A 351 -8.94 6.98 -22.51
CA ARG A 351 -10.16 6.97 -21.70
C ARG A 351 -11.03 5.74 -22.00
N ALA A 352 -11.31 5.46 -23.27
CA ALA A 352 -12.06 4.27 -23.66
C ALA A 352 -11.36 2.95 -23.23
N HIS A 353 -10.02 2.91 -23.23
CA HIS A 353 -9.27 1.77 -22.72
C HIS A 353 -9.44 1.57 -21.21
N VAL A 354 -9.34 2.65 -20.42
CA VAL A 354 -9.61 2.63 -18.97
C VAL A 354 -11.05 2.20 -18.71
N ASP A 355 -12.01 2.81 -19.39
CA ASP A 355 -13.44 2.52 -19.22
C ASP A 355 -13.77 1.06 -19.53
N ARG A 356 -13.16 0.49 -20.58
CA ARG A 356 -13.37 -0.91 -20.96
C ARG A 356 -12.78 -1.88 -19.93
N LEU A 357 -11.62 -1.57 -19.35
CA LEU A 357 -11.06 -2.36 -18.25
C LEU A 357 -11.92 -2.24 -16.99
N MET A 358 -12.34 -1.02 -16.64
CA MET A 358 -13.19 -0.76 -15.48
C MET A 358 -14.56 -1.41 -15.60
N HIS A 359 -15.08 -1.55 -16.82
CA HIS A 359 -16.30 -2.30 -17.07
C HIS A 359 -16.15 -3.78 -16.63
N GLU A 360 -15.04 -4.43 -16.96
CA GLU A 360 -14.78 -5.80 -16.50
C GLU A 360 -14.57 -5.84 -14.98
N VAL A 361 -13.73 -4.94 -14.44
CA VAL A 361 -13.46 -4.85 -13.00
C VAL A 361 -14.75 -4.68 -12.20
N ARG A 362 -15.72 -3.90 -12.69
CA ARG A 362 -17.00 -3.69 -12.01
C ARG A 362 -17.75 -5.00 -11.73
N TRP A 363 -17.75 -5.94 -12.68
CA TRP A 363 -18.66 -7.09 -12.66
C TRP A 363 -18.03 -8.42 -12.26
N LEU A 364 -16.70 -8.51 -12.24
CA LEU A 364 -16.01 -9.74 -11.89
C LEU A 364 -15.88 -9.90 -10.38
N PRO A 365 -16.01 -11.11 -9.81
CA PRO A 365 -15.79 -11.31 -8.38
C PRO A 365 -14.31 -11.08 -8.04
N CYS A 366 -14.03 -10.36 -6.95
CA CYS A 366 -12.66 -10.14 -6.46
C CYS A 366 -12.27 -11.03 -5.27
N SER A 367 -13.25 -11.62 -4.58
CA SER A 367 -13.08 -12.53 -3.43
C SER A 367 -14.32 -13.43 -3.24
N PRO A 368 -14.29 -14.43 -2.34
CA PRO A 368 -15.45 -15.25 -1.99
C PRO A 368 -16.68 -14.45 -1.49
N GLU A 369 -16.45 -13.36 -0.75
CA GLU A 369 -17.49 -12.49 -0.16
C GLU A 369 -17.97 -11.40 -1.13
N CYS A 370 -17.47 -11.39 -2.38
CA CYS A 370 -17.77 -10.34 -3.33
C CYS A 370 -19.25 -10.41 -3.78
N ALA A 371 -19.97 -9.29 -3.66
CA ALA A 371 -21.36 -9.15 -4.11
C ALA A 371 -21.60 -9.55 -5.58
N ASN A 372 -20.55 -9.52 -6.42
CA ASN A 372 -20.64 -9.92 -7.82
C ASN A 372 -20.97 -11.39 -8.03
N TRP A 373 -20.80 -12.27 -7.03
CA TRP A 373 -21.26 -13.67 -7.11
C TRP A 373 -22.75 -13.79 -7.38
N LEU A 374 -23.56 -12.84 -6.88
CA LEU A 374 -25.00 -12.80 -7.12
C LEU A 374 -25.32 -12.70 -8.62
N ARG A 375 -24.45 -12.09 -9.43
CA ARG A 375 -24.59 -12.02 -10.88
C ARG A 375 -24.50 -13.40 -11.56
N PHE A 376 -23.83 -14.34 -10.92
CA PHE A 376 -23.52 -15.68 -11.43
C PHE A 376 -24.38 -16.78 -10.82
N GLY A 377 -25.45 -16.46 -10.07
CA GLY A 377 -26.29 -17.50 -9.46
C GLY A 377 -25.86 -17.96 -8.08
N ILE A 378 -24.79 -17.39 -7.53
CA ILE A 378 -24.16 -17.86 -6.30
C ILE A 378 -24.27 -16.78 -5.23
N GLN A 379 -24.64 -17.18 -4.02
CA GLN A 379 -24.58 -16.29 -2.87
C GLN A 379 -23.12 -16.15 -2.42
N PRO A 380 -22.62 -14.93 -2.21
CA PRO A 380 -21.28 -14.72 -1.66
C PRO A 380 -21.09 -15.44 -0.33
N LYS A 381 -19.84 -15.75 0.04
CA LYS A 381 -19.52 -16.20 1.38
C LYS A 381 -19.99 -15.15 2.39
N ASP A 382 -20.64 -15.61 3.48
CA ASP A 382 -21.18 -14.76 4.55
C ASP A 382 -22.12 -13.65 4.03
N ALA A 383 -23.00 -14.01 3.09
CA ALA A 383 -23.93 -13.07 2.47
C ALA A 383 -24.86 -12.41 3.50
N VAL A 384 -24.98 -11.08 3.40
CA VAL A 384 -25.89 -10.26 4.19
C VAL A 384 -26.79 -9.44 3.28
N ALA A 385 -27.88 -8.89 3.84
CA ALA A 385 -28.74 -7.97 3.12
C ALA A 385 -27.97 -6.75 2.58
N GLY A 386 -28.38 -6.25 1.41
CA GLY A 386 -27.86 -5.00 0.82
C GLY A 386 -26.64 -5.17 -0.10
N LEU A 387 -26.17 -6.39 -0.35
CA LEU A 387 -25.20 -6.65 -1.42
C LEU A 387 -25.86 -6.54 -2.81
N GLU A 388 -25.21 -5.81 -3.71
CA GLU A 388 -25.67 -5.58 -5.08
C GLU A 388 -24.56 -5.90 -6.10
N PRO A 389 -24.85 -6.67 -7.16
CA PRO A 389 -23.94 -6.82 -8.29
C PRO A 389 -23.44 -5.50 -8.85
N GLY A 390 -22.13 -5.37 -9.03
CA GLY A 390 -21.49 -4.19 -9.59
C GLY A 390 -21.23 -3.05 -8.61
N ALA A 391 -21.55 -3.23 -7.32
CA ALA A 391 -21.41 -2.24 -6.25
C ALA A 391 -20.59 -2.75 -5.05
N CYS A 392 -19.71 -3.73 -5.25
CA CYS A 392 -18.83 -4.23 -4.20
C CYS A 392 -17.92 -3.11 -3.66
N SER A 393 -17.85 -2.97 -2.33
CA SER A 393 -17.12 -1.90 -1.64
C SER A 393 -15.60 -2.15 -1.50
N ARG A 394 -15.12 -3.34 -1.87
CA ARG A 394 -13.70 -3.69 -1.76
C ARG A 394 -12.82 -2.82 -2.66
N ALA A 395 -11.60 -2.58 -2.21
CA ALA A 395 -10.63 -1.71 -2.89
C ALA A 395 -10.37 -2.11 -4.35
N ALA A 396 -10.46 -3.39 -4.71
CA ALA A 396 -10.29 -3.85 -6.10
C ALA A 396 -11.27 -3.18 -7.08
N HIS A 397 -12.48 -2.84 -6.63
CA HIS A 397 -13.52 -2.22 -7.44
C HIS A 397 -13.49 -0.69 -7.44
N ASP A 398 -12.64 -0.08 -6.60
CA ASP A 398 -12.42 1.36 -6.62
C ASP A 398 -11.77 1.76 -7.96
N PRO A 399 -12.34 2.73 -8.71
CA PRO A 399 -11.74 3.24 -9.94
C PRO A 399 -10.28 3.67 -9.81
N GLU A 400 -9.85 4.14 -8.62
CA GLU A 400 -8.46 4.51 -8.37
C GLU A 400 -7.49 3.32 -8.42
N ASN A 401 -7.99 2.09 -8.31
CA ASN A 401 -7.20 0.86 -8.15
C ASN A 401 -7.22 -0.06 -9.38
N LEU A 402 -8.06 0.20 -10.39
CA LEU A 402 -8.10 -0.57 -11.66
C LEU A 402 -8.07 -2.11 -11.48
N GLY A 403 -8.78 -2.64 -10.48
CA GLY A 403 -8.80 -4.07 -10.17
C GLY A 403 -7.82 -4.51 -9.09
N PHE A 404 -6.79 -3.72 -8.75
CA PHE A 404 -5.79 -4.10 -7.75
C PHE A 404 -6.28 -3.83 -6.32
N GLY A 405 -6.73 -4.88 -5.62
CA GLY A 405 -7.23 -4.78 -4.24
C GLY A 405 -6.15 -4.76 -3.15
N GLY A 406 -4.89 -5.04 -3.47
CA GLY A 406 -3.82 -5.21 -2.47
C GLY A 406 -3.15 -3.91 -1.99
N ARG A 407 -2.21 -4.07 -1.04
CA ARG A 407 -1.31 -2.99 -0.62
C ARG A 407 -0.37 -2.63 -1.78
N ARG A 408 -0.28 -1.34 -2.13
CA ARG A 408 0.58 -0.88 -3.24
C ARG A 408 2.06 -0.87 -2.91
N VAL A 409 2.42 -0.74 -1.62
CA VAL A 409 3.80 -0.78 -1.16
C VAL A 409 3.95 -1.91 -0.18
N LEU A 410 4.80 -2.86 -0.53
CA LEU A 410 5.06 -4.08 0.22
C LEU A 410 6.49 -4.01 0.71
N VAL A 411 6.67 -4.02 2.02
CA VAL A 411 7.97 -3.92 2.68
C VAL A 411 8.10 -5.09 3.63
N SER A 412 9.18 -5.87 3.51
CA SER A 412 9.43 -6.95 4.45
C SER A 412 9.62 -6.41 5.87
N ARG A 413 9.11 -7.10 6.89
CA ARG A 413 9.25 -6.71 8.30
C ARG A 413 10.71 -6.50 8.72
N GLN A 414 11.56 -7.47 8.38
CA GLN A 414 13.01 -7.42 8.60
C GLN A 414 13.76 -6.56 7.54
N TRP A 415 13.05 -5.67 6.84
CA TRP A 415 13.72 -4.68 5.99
C TRP A 415 14.53 -3.69 6.83
N THR A 416 13.95 -3.14 7.90
CA THR A 416 14.71 -2.32 8.86
C THR A 416 14.69 -2.89 10.27
N GLY A 417 13.76 -3.81 10.57
CA GLY A 417 13.45 -4.18 11.96
C GLY A 417 12.77 -3.05 12.73
N LYS A 418 12.17 -2.08 12.00
CA LYS A 418 11.54 -0.89 12.58
C LYS A 418 10.16 -0.68 12.00
N THR A 419 9.21 -0.31 12.85
CA THR A 419 7.88 0.18 12.53
C THR A 419 7.94 1.57 11.90
N LEU A 420 6.84 2.00 11.26
CA LEU A 420 6.75 3.35 10.71
C LEU A 420 6.77 4.44 11.79
N ASP A 421 6.34 4.12 13.01
CA ASP A 421 6.34 5.08 14.11
C ASP A 421 7.74 5.30 14.67
N GLU A 422 8.56 4.25 14.76
CA GLU A 422 9.99 4.38 15.07
C GLU A 422 10.71 5.21 14.01
N HIS A 423 10.45 4.98 12.71
CA HIS A 423 10.98 5.83 11.64
C HIS A 423 10.55 7.30 11.77
N ARG A 424 9.33 7.57 12.27
CA ARG A 424 8.87 8.95 12.54
C ARG A 424 9.60 9.53 13.76
N ALA A 425 9.82 8.74 14.80
CA ALA A 425 10.53 9.13 16.01
C ALA A 425 12.00 9.46 15.73
N ASP A 426 12.70 8.64 14.94
CA ASP A 426 14.08 8.87 14.50
C ASP A 426 14.22 10.21 13.77
N ARG A 427 13.29 10.49 12.84
CA ARG A 427 13.26 11.79 12.13
C ARG A 427 13.05 12.95 13.08
N ALA A 428 12.17 12.79 14.07
CA ALA A 428 11.90 13.82 15.05
C ALA A 428 13.11 14.03 15.97
N ALA A 429 13.83 12.97 16.35
CA ALA A 429 15.05 13.03 17.14
C ALA A 429 16.17 13.78 16.39
N VAL A 430 16.40 13.49 15.10
CA VAL A 430 17.38 14.23 14.29
C VAL A 430 17.05 15.73 14.22
N VAL A 431 15.77 16.08 14.07
CA VAL A 431 15.35 17.49 14.07
C VAL A 431 15.58 18.14 15.44
N ARG A 432 15.26 17.44 16.54
CA ARG A 432 15.52 17.92 17.91
C ARG A 432 17.00 18.16 18.14
N GLN A 433 17.86 17.20 17.80
CA GLN A 433 19.30 17.33 17.95
C GLN A 433 19.85 18.57 17.21
N VAL A 434 19.41 18.82 15.97
CA VAL A 434 19.83 20.02 15.22
C VAL A 434 19.38 21.32 15.89
N LEU A 435 18.20 21.32 16.53
CA LEU A 435 17.71 22.48 17.28
C LEU A 435 18.51 22.69 18.57
N GLU A 436 18.78 21.62 19.31
CA GLU A 436 19.58 21.63 20.55
C GLU A 436 21.02 22.11 20.28
N GLU A 437 21.67 21.60 19.22
CA GLU A 437 23.03 22.01 18.81
C GLU A 437 23.10 23.51 18.44
N ALA A 438 22.00 24.08 17.97
CA ALA A 438 21.87 25.51 17.70
C ALA A 438 21.50 26.34 18.94
N GLY A 439 21.27 25.70 20.10
CA GLY A 439 20.88 26.35 21.34
C GLY A 439 19.40 26.73 21.40
N VAL A 440 18.54 26.09 20.60
CA VAL A 440 17.07 26.21 20.69
C VAL A 440 16.57 25.11 21.62
N ASP A 441 15.95 25.51 22.74
CA ASP A 441 15.33 24.56 23.68
C ASP A 441 14.12 23.86 23.01
N PRO A 442 14.17 22.52 22.81
CA PRO A 442 13.04 21.77 22.24
C PRO A 442 11.79 21.77 23.12
N GLU A 443 11.92 21.94 24.44
CA GLU A 443 10.80 21.99 25.38
C GLU A 443 10.03 23.31 25.29
N SER A 444 10.67 24.38 24.83
CA SER A 444 10.02 25.67 24.51
C SER A 444 9.08 25.59 23.29
N ILE A 445 9.04 24.44 22.60
CA ILE A 445 8.19 24.19 21.42
C ILE A 445 6.87 23.52 21.87
N PRO A 446 5.72 24.22 21.83
CA PRO A 446 4.46 23.75 22.44
C PRO A 446 3.87 22.43 21.90
N THR A 447 4.43 21.86 20.83
CA THR A 447 3.93 20.66 20.16
C THR A 447 4.82 19.42 20.26
N LEU A 448 6.04 19.53 20.79
CA LEU A 448 6.78 18.33 21.23
C LEU A 448 6.15 17.72 22.50
N ASN A 449 5.36 18.52 23.22
CA ASN A 449 4.52 18.10 24.35
C ASN A 449 3.14 17.54 23.95
N ARG A 450 2.86 17.36 22.66
CA ARG A 450 1.68 16.61 22.20
C ARG A 450 2.12 15.17 21.94
N CYS A 451 2.21 14.38 23.01
CA CYS A 451 2.06 12.91 23.07
C CYS A 451 2.84 12.35 24.28
N SER A 452 2.22 12.37 25.46
CA SER A 452 2.34 11.25 26.39
C SER A 452 0.93 10.66 26.54
N ALA A 453 0.51 9.89 25.54
CA ALA A 453 -0.57 8.93 25.73
C ALA A 453 0.09 7.65 26.24
N ASP A 454 -0.46 7.10 27.32
CA ASP A 454 -0.07 5.90 28.07
C ASP A 454 0.56 6.20 29.45
N VAL A 455 -0.23 6.88 30.29
CA VAL A 455 -0.16 6.71 31.75
C VAL A 455 -1.60 6.66 32.23
N GLU A 456 -1.96 5.63 33.01
CA GLU A 456 -3.34 5.30 33.42
C GLU A 456 -4.09 6.42 34.21
N GLU A 457 -3.42 7.55 34.51
CA GLU A 457 -4.02 8.78 35.05
C GLU A 457 -3.60 10.04 34.26
N GLY A 458 -3.90 10.08 32.96
CA GLY A 458 -3.58 11.23 32.11
C GLY A 458 -4.40 12.50 32.43
N ARG A 459 -3.73 13.65 32.60
CA ARG A 459 -4.33 15.00 32.73
C ARG A 459 -5.17 15.42 31.51
N PHE A 460 -5.03 14.76 30.38
CA PHE A 460 -5.66 15.19 29.13
C PHE A 460 -6.53 14.08 28.54
N ARG A 461 -7.76 14.43 28.16
CA ARG A 461 -8.71 13.58 27.44
C ARG A 461 -8.88 14.07 26.00
N TRP A 462 -8.88 13.14 25.05
CA TRP A 462 -9.09 13.42 23.63
C TRP A 462 -10.49 13.00 23.21
N GLU A 463 -11.22 13.88 22.54
CA GLU A 463 -12.54 13.59 21.97
C GLU A 463 -12.58 13.93 20.47
N PRO A 464 -13.03 13.02 19.59
CA PRO A 464 -13.09 13.30 18.16
C PRO A 464 -14.20 14.30 17.85
N VAL A 465 -13.88 15.34 17.06
CA VAL A 465 -14.90 16.20 16.48
C VAL A 465 -15.52 15.48 15.30
N ASN A 466 -16.85 15.30 15.30
CA ASN A 466 -17.54 14.65 14.19
C ASN A 466 -17.31 15.44 12.88
N PRO A 467 -16.86 14.80 11.79
CA PRO A 467 -16.61 15.47 10.52
C PRO A 467 -17.79 16.28 9.97
N ARG A 468 -19.04 15.89 10.30
CA ARG A 468 -20.26 16.61 9.87
C ARG A 468 -20.47 17.94 10.62
N ASP A 469 -19.89 18.06 11.81
CA ASP A 469 -20.04 19.24 12.67
C ASP A 469 -18.91 20.26 12.44
N ILE A 470 -17.94 19.93 11.58
CA ILE A 470 -16.84 20.82 11.21
C ILE A 470 -17.35 21.88 10.23
N SER A 471 -17.69 23.05 10.75
CA SER A 471 -17.97 24.22 9.92
C SER A 471 -16.72 24.67 9.14
N SER A 472 -16.91 25.31 7.98
CA SER A 472 -15.82 25.93 7.23
C SER A 472 -15.02 26.91 8.09
N GLY A 473 -15.67 27.63 9.01
CA GLY A 473 -15.01 28.54 9.96
C GLY A 473 -14.06 27.81 10.91
N LEU A 474 -14.49 26.70 11.52
CA LEU A 474 -13.66 25.89 12.40
C LEU A 474 -12.46 25.29 11.65
N TRP A 475 -12.69 24.77 10.44
CA TRP A 475 -11.63 24.27 9.57
C TRP A 475 -10.60 25.36 9.24
N ARG A 476 -11.04 26.58 8.88
CA ARG A 476 -10.14 27.71 8.58
C ARG A 476 -9.25 28.04 9.76
N VAL A 477 -9.82 28.17 10.96
CA VAL A 477 -9.07 28.48 12.19
C VAL A 477 -8.01 27.40 12.46
N ALA A 478 -8.38 26.13 12.35
CA ALA A 478 -7.48 25.00 12.56
C ALA A 478 -6.32 24.96 11.56
N VAL A 479 -6.58 25.20 10.27
CA VAL A 479 -5.55 25.22 9.23
C VAL A 479 -4.65 26.45 9.35
N LEU A 480 -5.20 27.63 9.65
CA LEU A 480 -4.43 28.85 9.91
C LEU A 480 -3.49 28.71 11.11
N ALA A 481 -3.96 28.10 12.20
CA ALA A 481 -3.13 27.79 13.35
C ALA A 481 -1.98 26.85 12.97
N SER A 482 -2.28 25.80 12.20
CA SER A 482 -1.27 24.85 11.70
C SER A 482 -0.24 25.50 10.76
N LEU A 483 -0.67 26.45 9.93
CA LEU A 483 0.18 27.27 9.07
C LEU A 483 1.16 28.14 9.85
N ARG A 484 0.66 28.86 10.86
CA ARG A 484 1.50 29.68 11.74
C ARG A 484 2.55 28.83 12.44
N GLU A 485 2.14 27.68 12.97
CA GLU A 485 3.05 26.74 13.63
C GLU A 485 4.10 26.17 12.66
N ALA A 486 3.71 25.83 11.43
CA ALA A 486 4.63 25.33 10.42
C ALA A 486 5.66 26.39 9.98
N GLN A 487 5.23 27.65 9.79
CA GLN A 487 6.11 28.76 9.43
C GLN A 487 7.13 29.04 10.54
N ALA A 488 6.68 29.11 11.79
CA ALA A 488 7.55 29.33 12.95
C ALA A 488 8.62 28.23 13.05
N ARG A 489 8.22 26.95 12.95
CA ARG A 489 9.16 25.82 12.98
C ARG A 489 10.15 25.83 11.83
N ARG A 490 9.69 26.15 10.62
CA ARG A 490 10.55 26.25 9.44
C ARG A 490 11.59 27.35 9.63
N GLN A 491 11.18 28.50 10.17
CA GLN A 491 12.09 29.61 10.45
C GLN A 491 13.13 29.20 11.51
N GLN A 492 12.70 28.65 12.64
CA GLN A 492 13.59 28.15 13.69
C GLN A 492 14.60 27.13 13.16
N TYR A 493 14.14 26.15 12.37
CA TYR A 493 15.04 25.16 11.77
C TYR A 493 16.04 25.77 10.77
N LEU A 494 15.61 26.73 9.96
CA LEU A 494 16.51 27.42 9.02
C LEU A 494 17.53 28.30 9.74
N GLU A 495 17.13 28.98 10.81
CA GLU A 495 18.01 29.75 11.69
C GLU A 495 19.03 28.83 12.37
N ALA A 496 18.58 27.71 12.94
CA ALA A 496 19.46 26.69 13.53
C ALA A 496 20.48 26.15 12.51
N LYS A 497 20.02 25.80 11.30
CA LYS A 497 20.91 25.32 10.24
C LYS A 497 21.93 26.37 9.78
N ARG A 498 21.58 27.66 9.80
CA ARG A 498 22.51 28.77 9.49
C ARG A 498 23.51 29.02 10.61
N ALA A 499 23.10 28.87 11.86
CA ALA A 499 23.96 29.06 13.02
C ALA A 499 25.11 28.04 13.04
N GLY A 500 24.87 26.82 12.52
CA GLY A 500 25.85 25.73 12.56
C GLY A 500 26.07 25.21 13.98
N PRO A 501 26.87 24.15 14.16
CA PRO A 501 27.21 23.66 15.49
C PRO A 501 27.96 24.76 16.25
N ARG A 502 27.50 25.11 17.45
CA ARG A 502 28.22 26.06 18.31
C ARG A 502 29.62 25.53 18.58
N SER A 503 30.65 26.28 18.18
CA SER A 503 32.02 25.97 18.60
C SER A 503 32.08 25.99 20.13
N ALA A 504 32.87 25.10 20.74
CA ALA A 504 33.03 25.00 22.20
C ALA A 504 33.42 26.34 22.86
N THR A 505 33.96 27.28 22.08
CA THR A 505 34.31 28.65 22.49
C THR A 505 33.09 29.55 22.72
N GLN A 506 31.98 29.37 21.98
CA GLN A 506 30.75 30.15 22.14
C GLN A 506 29.90 29.70 23.34
N ALA A 507 29.95 28.41 23.71
CA ALA A 507 29.22 27.88 24.87
C ALA A 507 29.73 28.45 26.22
N ARG A 508 31.00 28.89 26.28
CA ARG A 508 31.60 29.50 27.48
C ARG A 508 31.21 30.97 27.71
N GLN A 509 30.70 31.68 26.69
CA GLN A 509 30.37 33.10 26.80
C GLN A 509 28.93 33.37 27.29
N THR A 510 28.08 32.35 27.38
CA THR A 510 26.68 32.47 27.81
C THR A 510 26.41 31.97 29.24
N ALA A 511 27.43 31.53 29.98
CA ALA A 511 27.27 31.29 31.40
C ALA A 511 27.22 32.65 32.13
N PRO A 512 26.17 32.95 32.93
CA PRO A 512 26.19 34.16 33.75
C PRO A 512 27.35 34.04 34.74
N ALA A 513 28.15 35.10 34.85
CA ALA A 513 29.12 35.22 35.94
C ALA A 513 28.36 35.14 37.27
N ALA A 514 28.85 34.27 38.16
CA ALA A 514 28.24 33.93 39.44
C ALA A 514 28.01 35.15 40.36
#